data_AF-A0A926FLY1-F1
#
_entry.id   AF-A0A926FLY1-F1
#
_cell.length_a   1.000
_cell.length_b   1.000
_cell.length_c   1.000
_cell.angle_alpha   90.00
_cell.angle_beta   90.00
_cell.angle_gamma   90.00
#
_symmetry.space_group_name_H-M   'P 1'
#
loop_
_entity.id
_entity.type
_entity.pdbx_description
1 polymer ?
#
loop_
_entity_poly.entity_id
_entity_poly.type
_entity_poly.pdbx_seq_one_letter_code
_entity_poly.pdbx_strand_id
1 'polypeptide(L)' 'MRQVAEVLRREIGRTILLQGEDNKQRLLKEFVENGRAVLVATSSFWEDRRAGSGALLCYHRQAAVCQPR' A
#
# COMPACT_ATOMS: atom_id res chain seq x y z
N MET A 1 -3.29 -4.96 11.13
CA MET A 1 -2.85 -3.96 10.13
C MET A 1 -1.80 -3.00 10.68
N ARG A 2 -2.04 -2.29 11.79
CA ARG A 2 -1.04 -1.34 12.35
C ARG A 2 0.30 -1.98 12.74
N GLN A 3 0.29 -3.14 13.39
CA GLN A 3 1.50 -3.89 13.72
C GLN A 3 2.32 -4.29 12.47
N VAL A 4 1.63 -4.69 11.40
CA VAL A 4 2.27 -5.03 10.12
C VAL A 4 2.98 -3.80 9.54
N ALA A 5 2.31 -2.64 9.53
CA ALA A 5 2.91 -1.40 9.08
C ALA A 5 4.14 -1.00 9.92
N GLU A 6 4.10 -1.20 11.24
CA GLU A 6 5.23 -0.89 12.12
C GLU A 6 6.46 -1.77 11.82
N VAL A 7 6.26 -3.08 11.65
CA VAL A 7 7.35 -4.01 11.27
C VAL A 7 7.93 -3.61 9.91
N LEU A 8 7.08 -3.34 8.92
CA LEU A 8 7.50 -2.91 7.58
C LEU A 8 8.27 -1.59 7.60
N ARG A 9 7.89 -0.64 8.47
CA ARG A 9 8.60 0.64 8.66
C ARG A 9 10.02 0.41 9.17
N ARG A 10 10.22 -0.58 10.06
CA ARG A 10 11.53 -0.91 10.63
C ARG A 10 12.42 -1.69 9.67
N GLU A 11 11.87 -2.67 8.96
CA GLU A 11 12.65 -3.63 8.17
C GLU A 11 13.04 -3.12 6.77
N ILE A 12 12.16 -2.36 6.11
CA ILE A 12 12.33 -2.05 4.68
C ILE A 12 12.88 -0.64 4.42
N GLY A 13 12.81 0.26 5.42
CA GLY A 13 13.29 1.64 5.31
C GLY A 13 12.59 2.47 4.21
N ARG A 14 11.37 2.10 3.83
CA ARG A 14 10.55 2.78 2.80
C ARG A 14 9.34 3.46 3.42
N THR A 15 8.79 4.43 2.72
CA THR A 15 7.52 5.08 3.10
C THR A 15 6.41 4.02 3.15
N ILE A 16 5.87 3.77 4.34
CA ILE A 16 4.75 2.84 4.54
C ILE A 16 3.48 3.63 4.76
N LEU A 17 2.52 3.47 3.86
CA LEU A 17 1.20 4.08 3.89
C LEU A 17 0.20 3.05 4.42
N LEU A 18 -0.63 3.41 5.40
CA LEU A 18 -1.59 2.49 6.00
C LEU A 18 -3.02 2.98 5.78
N GLN A 19 -3.91 2.08 5.35
CA GLN A 19 -5.34 2.35 5.32
C GLN A 19 -5.83 2.84 6.70
N GLY A 20 -6.52 3.98 6.71
CA GLY A 20 -7.04 4.60 7.92
C GLY A 20 -6.13 5.65 8.57
N GLU A 21 -4.88 5.82 8.09
CA GLU A 21 -4.07 7.01 8.46
C GLU A 21 -4.51 8.25 7.68
N ASP A 22 -4.96 8.08 6.44
CA ASP A 22 -5.47 9.14 5.58
C ASP A 22 -6.65 8.65 4.73
N ASN A 23 -7.31 9.57 4.03
CA ASN A 23 -8.36 9.21 3.08
C ASN A 23 -7.79 8.46 1.85
N LYS A 24 -8.62 7.62 1.23
CA LYS A 24 -8.26 6.75 0.10
C LYS A 24 -7.59 7.50 -1.05
N GLN A 25 -8.10 8.68 -1.42
CA GLN A 25 -7.58 9.45 -2.55
C GLN A 25 -6.16 9.95 -2.26
N ARG A 26 -5.92 10.46 -1.05
CA ARG A 26 -4.60 10.96 -0.64
C ARG A 26 -3.56 9.84 -0.52
N LEU A 27 -3.92 8.70 0.09
CA LEU A 27 -3.04 7.53 0.18
C LEU A 27 -2.60 7.03 -1.21
N LEU A 28 -3.53 6.99 -2.16
CA LEU A 28 -3.23 6.55 -3.52
C LEU A 28 -2.41 7.56 -4.31
N LYS A 29 -2.66 8.86 -4.11
CA LYS A 29 -1.85 9.92 -4.68
C LYS A 29 -0.41 9.82 -4.19
N GLU A 30 -0.23 9.73 -2.88
CA GLU A 30 1.09 9.63 -2.23
C GLU A 30 1.83 8.34 -2.62
N PHE A 31 1.10 7.23 -2.75
CA PHE A 31 1.65 5.96 -3.22
C PHE A 31 2.25 6.08 -4.65
N VAL A 32 1.51 6.72 -5.56
CA VAL A 32 1.95 6.93 -6.95
C VAL A 32 3.09 7.95 -7.01
N GLU A 33 3.02 9.05 -6.25
CA GLU A 33 4.04 10.09 -6.21
C GLU A 33 5.37 9.61 -5.62
N ASN A 34 5.35 8.75 -4.60
CA ASN A 34 6.58 8.28 -3.94
C ASN A 34 7.37 7.26 -4.77
N GLY A 35 6.77 6.57 -5.73
CA GLY A 35 7.42 5.59 -6.64
C GLY A 35 8.05 4.35 -5.97
N ARG A 36 8.29 4.36 -4.66
CA ARG A 36 8.88 3.27 -3.86
C ARG A 36 8.14 3.06 -2.54
N ALA A 37 7.00 3.74 -2.35
CA ALA A 37 6.17 3.56 -1.17
C ALA A 37 5.54 2.17 -1.16
N VAL A 38 5.19 1.71 0.04
CA VAL A 38 4.42 0.49 0.27
C VAL A 38 3.09 0.90 0.87
N LEU A 39 1.99 0.61 0.18
CA LEU A 39 0.64 0.81 0.70
C LEU A 39 0.12 -0.50 1.30
N VAL A 40 -0.22 -0.48 2.59
CA VAL A 40 -0.76 -1.60 3.37
C VAL A 40 -2.25 -1.36 3.58
N ALA A 41 -3.09 -2.19 2.97
CA ALA A 41 -4.54 -2.06 3.07
C ALA A 41 -5.24 -3.42 2.97
N THR A 42 -6.51 -3.49 3.41
CA THR A 42 -7.35 -4.70 3.29
C THR A 42 -7.80 -4.90 1.84
N SER A 43 -8.35 -6.08 1.52
CA SER A 43 -8.89 -6.37 0.17
C SER A 43 -9.93 -5.34 -0.27
N SER A 44 -10.83 -4.92 0.63
CA SER A 44 -11.89 -3.96 0.34
C SER A 44 -11.42 -2.55 0.03
N PHE A 45 -10.17 -2.21 0.34
CA PHE A 45 -9.57 -0.97 -0.13
C PHE A 45 -9.39 -0.96 -1.67
N TRP A 46 -9.16 -2.14 -2.27
CA TRP A 46 -8.84 -2.33 -3.67
C TRP A 46 -10.05 -2.70 -4.54
N GLU A 47 -11.13 -3.22 -3.94
CA GLU A 47 -12.34 -3.66 -4.67
C GLU A 47 -12.97 -2.55 -5.53
N ASP A 48 -12.88 -1.31 -5.08
CA ASP A 48 -13.52 -0.15 -5.72
C ASP A 48 -12.58 0.58 -6.71
N ARG A 49 -11.36 0.09 -6.95
CA ARG A 49 -10.44 0.66 -7.95
C ARG A 49 -9.98 -0.43 -8.93
N ARG A 50 -10.39 -0.33 -10.20
CA ARG A 50 -9.73 -1.08 -11.29
C ARG A 50 -8.26 -0.69 -11.31
N ALA A 51 -7.39 -1.58 -10.83
CA ALA A 51 -5.95 -1.44 -10.97
C ALA A 51 -5.61 -1.54 -12.46
N GLY A 52 -5.27 -0.40 -13.08
CA GLY A 52 -4.69 -0.38 -14.41
C GLY A 52 -3.45 -1.26 -14.42
N SER A 53 -3.40 -2.16 -15.40
CA SER A 53 -2.35 -3.12 -15.66
C SER A 53 -0.96 -2.46 -15.67
N GLY A 54 -0.22 -2.61 -14.59
CA GLY A 54 1.18 -2.20 -14.50
C GLY A 54 1.62 -2.10 -13.05
N ALA A 55 2.40 -3.09 -12.60
CA ALA A 55 3.18 -3.06 -11.35
C ALA A 55 2.43 -3.24 -10.01
N LEU A 56 1.64 -4.32 -9.85
CA LEU A 56 1.24 -4.78 -8.52
C LEU A 56 1.74 -6.21 -8.30
N LEU A 57 2.86 -6.35 -7.59
CA LEU A 57 3.30 -7.64 -7.04
C LEU A 57 2.79 -7.70 -5.60
N CYS A 58 1.59 -8.25 -5.41
CA CYS A 58 0.99 -8.44 -4.09
C CYS A 58 1.52 -9.72 -3.45
N TYR A 59 2.30 -9.63 -2.38
CA TYR A 59 2.60 -10.81 -1.55
C TYR A 59 1.60 -10.86 -0.38
N HIS A 60 1.05 -12.05 -0.13
CA HIS A 60 0.10 -12.40 0.93
C HIS A 60 -1.38 -12.01 0.70
N ARG A 61 -2.24 -13.03 0.57
CA ARG A 61 -3.68 -13.01 0.21
C ARG A 61 -4.60 -12.26 1.20
N GLN A 62 -4.06 -11.60 2.23
CA GLN A 62 -4.83 -10.89 3.26
C GLN A 62 -4.36 -9.44 3.53
N ALA A 63 -3.21 -9.02 2.99
CA ALA A 63 -2.72 -7.64 3.09
C ALA A 63 -1.90 -7.34 1.84
N ALA A 64 -2.47 -6.61 0.89
CA ALA A 64 -1.77 -6.28 -0.34
C ALA A 64 -0.66 -5.27 0.00
N VAL A 65 0.59 -5.73 -0.03
CA VAL A 65 1.80 -4.90 -0.05
C VAL A 65 2.09 -4.64 -1.52
N CYS A 66 1.81 -3.44 -2.00
CA CYS A 66 2.08 -3.05 -3.38
C CYS A 66 3.37 -2.23 -3.44
N GLN A 67 4.27 -2.53 -4.39
CA GLN A 67 5.46 -1.70 -4.68
C GLN A 67 5.37 -1.18 -6.12
N PRO A 68 5.53 0.13 -6.35
CA PRO A 68 5.73 0.64 -7.71
C PRO A 68 7.11 0.22 -8.22
N ARG A 69 7.21 0.04 -9.54
CA ARG A 69 8.46 -0.28 -10.22
C ARG A 69 9.33 0.96 -10.37
#